data_AF-A0A220SG77-F1
#
_entry.id   AF-A0A220SG77-F1
#
_cell.length_a   1.000
_cell.length_b   1.000
_cell.length_c   1.000
_cell.angle_alpha   90.00
_cell.angle_beta   90.00
_cell.angle_gamma   90.00
#
_symmetry.space_group_name_H-M   'P 1'
#
loop_
_entity.id
_entity.type
_entity.pdbx_description
1 polymer ?
#
loop_
_entity_poly.entity_id
_entity_poly.type
_entity_poly.pdbx_seq_one_letter_code
_entity_poly.pdbx_strand_id
1 'polypeptide(L)'
;MLYLEQLKIIYYFCQIILNKNKVMNIKLLFGALLFSTITATAQVATINENFSTFSGASLPQNNWTSNRPSPYALVSPNNFVQAYSSTDIVNPTYIITPELIIINGTQTLKFDSQISTGSFPGAAGTIQVGTVNSAGDASSFVAITTPVALQSTSQTYTYTIPATSAKFIAFKIQPSTIHSAFQIDNVIFAPTSTLAISDNLKPDNIIRFAVNTENTALQFVAKKDPKNIQVYSAAGQKVAEGKLNNQRFDISRLQTGIYYIAIQTAEGTITQSKFIKK
;
A
#
# COMPACT_ATOMS: atom_id res chain seq x y z
N MET A 1 -38.18 -1.80 -17.01
CA MET A 1 -39.53 -1.19 -16.84
C MET A 1 -39.55 -0.05 -15.81
N LEU A 2 -38.83 -0.13 -14.68
CA LEU A 2 -38.72 0.98 -13.71
C LEU A 2 -38.06 2.28 -14.23
N TYR A 3 -37.16 2.19 -15.22
CA TYR A 3 -36.44 3.36 -15.76
C TYR A 3 -37.36 4.31 -16.55
N LEU A 4 -38.35 3.78 -17.28
CA LEU A 4 -39.32 4.59 -18.03
C LEU A 4 -40.32 5.31 -17.12
N GLU A 5 -40.69 4.72 -15.99
CA GLU A 5 -41.58 5.35 -15.01
C GLU A 5 -40.88 6.51 -14.28
N GLN A 6 -39.58 6.40 -13.99
CA GLN A 6 -38.82 7.53 -13.43
C GLN A 6 -38.65 8.69 -14.42
N LEU A 7 -38.44 8.40 -15.72
CA LEU A 7 -38.37 9.43 -16.76
C LEU A 7 -39.70 10.18 -16.94
N LYS A 8 -40.85 9.50 -16.78
CA LYS A 8 -42.16 10.16 -16.80
C LYS A 8 -42.37 11.07 -15.60
N ILE A 9 -41.97 10.65 -14.39
CA ILE A 9 -42.09 11.47 -13.19
C ILE A 9 -41.26 12.76 -13.31
N ILE A 10 -40.03 12.65 -13.85
CA ILE A 10 -39.16 13.82 -14.11
C ILE A 10 -39.78 14.76 -15.15
N TYR A 11 -40.36 14.23 -16.23
CA TYR A 11 -41.01 15.02 -17.26
C TYR A 11 -42.24 15.79 -16.74
N TYR A 12 -43.08 15.13 -15.92
CA TYR A 12 -44.24 15.76 -15.30
C TYR A 12 -43.84 16.83 -14.28
N PHE A 13 -42.76 16.61 -13.52
CA PHE A 13 -42.25 17.61 -12.57
C PHE A 13 -41.75 18.88 -13.30
N CYS A 14 -41.09 18.73 -14.45
CA CYS A 14 -40.67 19.87 -15.29
C CYS A 14 -41.87 20.66 -15.84
N GLN A 15 -42.94 19.98 -16.29
CA GLN A 15 -44.12 20.66 -16.83
C GLN A 15 -44.91 21.44 -15.76
N ILE A 16 -44.96 20.94 -14.52
CA ILE A 16 -45.64 21.63 -13.40
C ILE A 16 -44.88 22.91 -13.02
N ILE A 17 -43.54 22.88 -13.05
CA ILE A 17 -42.70 24.05 -12.74
C ILE A 17 -42.78 25.11 -13.84
N LEU A 18 -42.89 24.71 -15.11
CA LEU A 18 -42.92 25.64 -16.24
C LEU A 18 -44.28 26.35 -16.43
N ASN A 19 -45.39 25.77 -15.95
CA ASN A 19 -46.73 26.32 -16.20
C ASN A 19 -47.27 27.23 -15.07
N LYS A 20 -46.57 27.31 -13.94
CA LYS A 20 -46.94 28.19 -12.81
C LYS A 20 -45.78 29.11 -12.47
N ASN A 21 -45.60 30.16 -13.27
CA ASN A 21 -45.33 31.54 -12.79
C ASN A 21 -44.84 32.42 -13.95
N LYS A 22 -45.72 33.34 -14.35
CA LYS A 22 -45.33 34.62 -14.93
C LYS A 22 -44.27 35.27 -14.06
N VAL A 23 -43.17 35.70 -14.69
CA VAL A 23 -42.14 36.60 -14.15
C VAL A 23 -41.37 36.04 -12.95
N MET A 24 -40.38 35.19 -13.20
CA MET A 24 -39.26 35.02 -12.28
C MET A 24 -37.95 35.15 -13.04
N ASN A 25 -37.11 36.06 -12.55
CA ASN A 25 -35.80 36.45 -13.10
C ASN A 25 -34.95 35.25 -13.56
N ILE A 26 -34.63 35.22 -14.85
CA ILE A 26 -33.85 34.16 -15.52
C ILE A 26 -32.37 34.10 -15.08
N LYS A 27 -31.97 34.89 -14.08
CA LYS A 27 -30.61 34.93 -13.53
C LYS A 27 -30.36 33.93 -12.39
N LEU A 28 -31.37 33.18 -11.96
CA LEU A 28 -31.26 32.27 -10.80
C LEU A 28 -31.44 30.78 -11.12
N LEU A 29 -31.30 30.36 -12.39
CA LEU A 29 -31.44 28.95 -12.77
C LEU A 29 -30.20 28.32 -13.46
N PHE A 30 -29.06 29.03 -13.50
CA PHE A 30 -27.78 28.45 -13.94
C PHE A 30 -26.81 28.14 -12.78
N GLY A 31 -27.14 28.52 -11.54
CA GLY A 31 -26.28 28.32 -10.37
C GLY A 31 -26.43 26.98 -9.65
N ALA A 32 -27.46 26.19 -9.96
CA ALA A 32 -27.79 24.97 -9.21
C ALA A 32 -27.45 23.66 -9.94
N LEU A 33 -26.80 23.72 -11.12
CA LEU A 33 -26.47 22.54 -11.94
C LEU A 33 -24.96 22.28 -12.11
N LEU A 34 -24.10 22.83 -11.24
CA LEU A 34 -22.63 22.69 -11.33
C LEU A 34 -21.95 22.08 -10.09
N PHE A 35 -22.69 21.51 -9.16
CA PHE A 35 -22.10 20.74 -8.05
C PHE A 35 -22.70 19.33 -7.98
N SER A 36 -22.65 18.58 -9.09
CA SER A 36 -22.33 17.16 -8.92
C SER A 36 -20.91 17.14 -8.36
N THR A 37 -20.78 16.89 -7.06
CA THR A 37 -19.50 16.68 -6.40
C THR A 37 -18.79 15.55 -7.14
N ILE A 38 -17.95 15.90 -8.11
CA ILE A 38 -16.89 15.03 -8.59
C ILE A 38 -15.99 14.91 -7.37
N THR A 39 -16.24 13.90 -6.53
CA THR A 39 -15.25 13.45 -5.57
C THR A 39 -14.13 12.90 -6.43
N ALA A 40 -13.18 13.76 -6.79
CA ALA A 40 -11.97 13.34 -7.47
C ALA A 40 -11.31 12.30 -6.55
N THR A 41 -11.40 11.03 -6.92
CA THR A 41 -10.67 9.96 -6.25
C THR A 41 -9.20 10.22 -6.57
N ALA A 42 -8.44 10.67 -5.58
CA ALA A 42 -7.02 10.88 -5.76
C ALA A 42 -6.37 9.51 -6.05
N GLN A 43 -5.85 9.34 -7.26
CA GLN A 43 -5.00 8.19 -7.58
C GLN A 43 -3.77 8.24 -6.67
N VAL A 44 -3.37 7.08 -6.13
CA VAL A 44 -2.22 6.96 -5.23
C VAL A 44 -1.09 6.19 -5.90
N ALA A 45 0.15 6.60 -5.63
CA ALA A 45 1.34 5.87 -6.10
C ALA A 45 1.65 4.65 -5.23
N THR A 46 1.27 4.73 -3.94
CA THR A 46 1.56 3.72 -2.93
C THR A 46 0.39 3.59 -1.97
N ILE A 47 0.25 2.42 -1.34
CA ILE A 47 -0.69 2.15 -0.25
C ILE A 47 0.14 1.83 0.99
N ASN A 48 -0.26 2.38 2.13
CA ASN A 48 0.21 2.00 3.47
C ASN A 48 -0.97 2.16 4.42
N GLU A 49 -1.80 1.14 4.50
CA GLU A 49 -3.09 1.15 5.18
C GLU A 49 -3.12 0.13 6.32
N ASN A 50 -3.46 0.58 7.51
CA ASN A 50 -3.70 -0.26 8.69
C ASN A 50 -5.11 -0.08 9.27
N PHE A 51 -5.98 0.58 8.49
CA PHE A 51 -7.37 0.90 8.75
C PHE A 51 -7.66 1.66 10.06
N SER A 52 -6.63 2.12 10.78
CA SER A 52 -6.78 2.82 12.08
C SER A 52 -7.45 4.19 11.97
N THR A 53 -7.50 4.76 10.76
CA THR A 53 -8.14 6.04 10.46
C THR A 53 -9.58 5.89 9.98
N PHE A 54 -10.07 4.66 9.84
CA PHE A 54 -11.45 4.39 9.46
C PHE A 54 -12.38 4.69 10.63
N SER A 55 -13.58 5.14 10.31
CA SER A 55 -14.60 5.50 11.30
C SER A 55 -15.92 4.84 10.94
N GLY A 56 -16.48 4.09 11.89
CA GLY A 56 -17.65 3.25 11.67
C GLY A 56 -17.34 1.99 10.86
N ALA A 57 -18.39 1.27 10.47
CA ALA A 57 -18.27 -0.04 9.84
C ALA A 57 -18.46 -0.03 8.31
N SER A 58 -18.86 1.08 7.71
CA SER A 58 -19.27 1.12 6.30
C SER A 58 -18.11 1.28 5.33
N LEU A 59 -18.15 0.52 4.23
CA LEU A 59 -17.46 0.85 2.99
C LEU A 59 -18.48 1.45 2.00
N PRO A 60 -18.08 2.40 1.14
CA PRO A 60 -16.71 2.86 0.91
C PRO A 60 -16.22 3.90 1.94
N GLN A 61 -14.91 3.89 2.23
CA GLN A 61 -14.24 4.89 3.07
C GLN A 61 -12.75 4.98 2.68
N ASN A 62 -12.17 6.18 2.72
CA ASN A 62 -10.77 6.42 2.33
C ASN A 62 -10.41 5.83 0.94
N ASN A 63 -11.36 5.88 -0.01
CA ASN A 63 -11.28 5.29 -1.35
C ASN A 63 -11.15 3.76 -1.40
N TRP A 64 -11.22 3.07 -0.26
CA TRP A 64 -11.43 1.63 -0.22
C TRP A 64 -12.90 1.31 -0.48
N THR A 65 -13.14 0.31 -1.32
CA THR A 65 -14.50 -0.08 -1.73
C THR A 65 -14.68 -1.60 -1.61
N SER A 66 -15.93 -2.03 -1.76
CA SER A 66 -16.27 -3.45 -1.85
C SER A 66 -17.38 -3.64 -2.88
N ASN A 67 -17.39 -4.78 -3.56
CA ASN A 67 -18.49 -5.16 -4.46
C ASN A 67 -19.77 -5.54 -3.69
N ARG A 68 -19.66 -5.83 -2.40
CA ARG A 68 -20.79 -6.18 -1.53
C ARG A 68 -20.85 -5.22 -0.36
N PRO A 69 -22.00 -4.58 -0.10
CA PRO A 69 -22.16 -3.70 1.06
C PRO A 69 -22.22 -4.50 2.37
N SER A 70 -22.27 -3.78 3.49
CA SER A 70 -22.60 -4.35 4.80
C SER A 70 -23.86 -5.22 4.72
N PRO A 71 -23.92 -6.39 5.38
CA PRO A 71 -22.94 -6.89 6.35
C PRO A 71 -21.79 -7.70 5.74
N TYR A 72 -21.68 -7.82 4.41
CA TYR A 72 -20.72 -8.72 3.77
C TYR A 72 -19.30 -8.15 3.72
N ALA A 73 -19.16 -6.84 3.68
CA ALA A 73 -17.89 -6.14 3.81
C ALA A 73 -18.05 -4.96 4.75
N LEU A 74 -17.13 -4.83 5.70
CA LEU A 74 -17.15 -3.80 6.73
C LEU A 74 -15.77 -3.54 7.30
N VAL A 75 -15.60 -2.43 8.00
CA VAL A 75 -14.47 -2.24 8.92
C VAL A 75 -14.90 -2.66 10.31
N SER A 76 -14.17 -3.61 10.89
CA SER A 76 -14.47 -4.14 12.22
C SER A 76 -14.09 -3.12 13.30
N PRO A 77 -14.65 -3.22 14.52
CA PRO A 77 -14.31 -2.32 15.62
C PRO A 77 -12.82 -2.32 16.01
N ASN A 78 -12.08 -3.36 15.63
CA ASN A 78 -10.64 -3.47 15.86
C ASN A 78 -9.80 -2.98 14.67
N ASN A 79 -10.40 -2.20 13.76
CA ASN A 79 -9.74 -1.63 12.58
C ASN A 79 -9.15 -2.68 11.64
N PHE A 80 -9.89 -3.76 11.39
CA PHE A 80 -9.63 -4.65 10.24
C PHE A 80 -10.68 -4.38 9.17
N VAL A 81 -10.29 -4.33 7.90
CA VAL A 81 -11.28 -4.54 6.84
C VAL A 81 -11.64 -6.02 6.81
N GLN A 82 -12.93 -6.31 6.78
CA GLN A 82 -13.46 -7.65 7.02
C GLN A 82 -14.50 -8.02 5.96
N ALA A 83 -14.35 -9.23 5.40
CA ALA A 83 -15.40 -9.90 4.66
C ALA A 83 -16.12 -10.89 5.57
N TYR A 84 -17.45 -10.84 5.60
CA TYR A 84 -18.29 -11.75 6.36
C TYR A 84 -19.22 -12.51 5.43
N SER A 85 -19.23 -13.84 5.55
CA SER A 85 -20.02 -14.72 4.69
C SER A 85 -21.52 -14.67 4.97
N SER A 86 -21.94 -14.37 6.21
CA SER A 86 -23.32 -14.62 6.63
C SER A 86 -23.71 -16.06 6.26
N THR A 87 -24.80 -16.28 5.52
CA THR A 87 -25.17 -17.61 4.99
C THR A 87 -24.72 -17.83 3.54
N ASP A 88 -24.04 -16.87 2.92
CA ASP A 88 -23.63 -16.92 1.52
C ASP A 88 -22.15 -17.30 1.38
N ILE A 89 -21.93 -18.57 1.03
CA ILE A 89 -20.62 -19.14 0.74
C ILE A 89 -20.34 -19.24 -0.77
N VAL A 90 -21.28 -18.81 -1.61
CA VAL A 90 -21.20 -18.94 -3.07
C VAL A 90 -20.58 -17.69 -3.66
N ASN A 91 -21.07 -16.51 -3.27
CA ASN A 91 -20.63 -15.26 -3.85
C ASN A 91 -19.41 -14.70 -3.11
N PRO A 92 -18.27 -14.50 -3.80
CA PRO A 92 -17.10 -13.91 -3.17
C PRO A 92 -17.32 -12.43 -2.82
N THR A 93 -16.68 -12.01 -1.74
CA THR A 93 -16.54 -10.61 -1.36
C THR A 93 -15.19 -10.11 -1.88
N TYR A 94 -15.18 -8.96 -2.54
CA TYR A 94 -13.98 -8.28 -3.01
C TYR A 94 -13.78 -7.01 -2.22
N ILE A 95 -12.66 -6.89 -1.54
CA ILE A 95 -12.19 -5.62 -0.98
C ILE A 95 -11.23 -5.00 -1.99
N ILE A 96 -11.50 -3.78 -2.42
CA ILE A 96 -10.83 -3.13 -3.54
C ILE A 96 -10.11 -1.89 -3.03
N THR A 97 -8.84 -1.75 -3.40
CA THR A 97 -7.98 -0.64 -3.00
C THR A 97 -8.45 0.70 -3.56
N PRO A 98 -7.87 1.83 -3.10
CA PRO A 98 -7.87 3.07 -3.87
C PRO A 98 -7.30 2.89 -5.28
N GLU A 99 -7.60 3.83 -6.17
CA GLU A 99 -7.09 3.85 -7.53
C GLU A 99 -5.57 4.06 -7.54
N LEU A 100 -4.85 3.23 -8.28
CA LEU A 100 -3.41 3.28 -8.41
C LEU A 100 -3.02 4.04 -9.69
N ILE A 101 -2.03 4.93 -9.57
CA ILE A 101 -1.49 5.68 -10.72
C ILE A 101 -0.95 4.70 -11.77
N ILE A 102 -0.17 3.71 -11.32
CA ILE A 102 0.51 2.75 -12.18
C ILE A 102 0.72 1.41 -11.48
N ILE A 103 0.59 0.33 -12.25
CA ILE A 103 1.00 -1.02 -11.88
C ILE A 103 1.92 -1.52 -13.01
N ASN A 104 3.23 -1.34 -12.87
CA ASN A 104 4.19 -1.56 -13.96
C ASN A 104 5.10 -2.78 -13.76
N GLY A 105 4.78 -3.66 -12.80
CA GLY A 105 5.58 -4.85 -12.54
C GLY A 105 6.69 -4.67 -11.51
N THR A 106 6.98 -3.43 -11.10
CA THR A 106 8.06 -3.15 -10.13
C THR A 106 7.56 -2.93 -8.71
N GLN A 107 6.29 -3.24 -8.41
CA GLN A 107 5.70 -3.08 -7.08
C GLN A 107 5.51 -4.42 -6.37
N THR A 108 5.61 -4.37 -5.05
CA THR A 108 5.25 -5.47 -4.15
C THR A 108 4.02 -5.07 -3.34
N LEU A 109 3.07 -6.01 -3.25
CA LEU A 109 1.95 -5.97 -2.31
C LEU A 109 2.30 -6.82 -1.09
N LYS A 110 2.16 -6.26 0.10
CA LYS A 110 2.25 -6.96 1.39
C LYS A 110 0.98 -6.69 2.19
N PHE A 111 0.45 -7.69 2.88
CA PHE A 111 -0.69 -7.53 3.78
C PHE A 111 -0.75 -8.69 4.76
N ASP A 112 -1.45 -8.47 5.87
CA ASP A 112 -1.78 -9.51 6.84
C ASP A 112 -3.22 -9.97 6.64
N SER A 113 -3.49 -11.26 6.82
CA SER A 113 -4.87 -11.75 6.88
C SER A 113 -5.05 -12.97 7.79
N GLN A 114 -6.27 -13.10 8.30
CA GLN A 114 -6.70 -14.18 9.20
C GLN A 114 -8.20 -14.42 9.14
N ILE A 115 -8.62 -15.55 9.69
CA ILE A 115 -10.01 -15.80 10.09
C ILE A 115 -10.22 -15.14 11.45
N SER A 116 -11.28 -14.34 11.57
CA SER A 116 -11.64 -13.64 12.81
C SER A 116 -11.99 -14.64 13.91
N THR A 117 -11.54 -14.37 15.14
CA THR A 117 -11.81 -15.21 16.33
C THR A 117 -13.30 -15.33 16.67
N GLY A 118 -14.13 -14.39 16.22
CA GLY A 118 -15.60 -14.42 16.39
C GLY A 118 -16.34 -15.27 15.36
N SER A 119 -15.63 -15.96 14.46
CA SER A 119 -16.24 -16.79 13.42
C SER A 119 -16.81 -18.09 13.99
N PHE A 120 -17.78 -18.67 13.28
CA PHE A 120 -18.31 -20.00 13.61
C PHE A 120 -17.20 -21.06 13.72
N PRO A 121 -17.27 -22.03 14.66
CA PRO A 121 -16.27 -23.08 14.78
C PRO A 121 -16.07 -23.86 13.47
N GLY A 122 -14.82 -24.01 13.03
CA GLY A 122 -14.51 -24.61 11.73
C GLY A 122 -14.69 -23.66 10.53
N ALA A 123 -14.74 -22.35 10.79
CA ALA A 123 -14.68 -21.33 9.74
C ALA A 123 -13.49 -21.59 8.81
N ALA A 124 -13.76 -21.56 7.51
CA ALA A 124 -12.79 -21.79 6.47
C ALA A 124 -13.15 -20.96 5.23
N GLY A 125 -12.12 -20.60 4.48
CA GLY A 125 -12.23 -19.80 3.27
C GLY A 125 -10.86 -19.54 2.66
N THR A 126 -10.86 -18.93 1.48
CA THR A 126 -9.63 -18.59 0.76
C THR A 126 -9.57 -17.10 0.45
N ILE A 127 -8.34 -16.60 0.31
CA ILE A 127 -8.04 -15.28 -0.23
C ILE A 127 -7.26 -15.42 -1.53
N GLN A 128 -7.60 -14.60 -2.52
CA GLN A 128 -6.90 -14.51 -3.80
C GLN A 128 -6.69 -13.04 -4.15
N VAL A 129 -5.49 -12.69 -4.58
CA VAL A 129 -5.18 -11.33 -5.04
C VAL A 129 -5.34 -11.27 -6.56
N GLY A 130 -5.95 -10.20 -7.03
CA GLY A 130 -6.07 -9.89 -8.45
C GLY A 130 -6.22 -8.39 -8.69
N THR A 131 -6.50 -8.02 -9.93
CA THR A 131 -6.76 -6.63 -10.33
C THR A 131 -8.14 -6.45 -10.91
N VAL A 132 -8.70 -5.25 -10.78
CA VAL A 132 -9.98 -4.85 -11.39
C VAL A 132 -9.84 -3.46 -12.04
N ASN A 133 -10.77 -3.14 -12.94
CA ASN A 133 -10.78 -1.87 -13.68
C ASN A 133 -11.68 -0.80 -13.03
N SER A 134 -12.46 -1.15 -12.01
CA SER A 134 -13.42 -0.25 -11.38
C SER A 134 -13.45 -0.44 -9.85
N ALA A 135 -13.59 0.68 -9.13
CA ALA A 135 -13.85 0.67 -7.70
C ALA A 135 -15.30 0.21 -7.45
N GLY A 136 -15.49 -0.94 -6.81
CA GLY A 136 -16.80 -1.50 -6.47
C GLY A 136 -17.41 -2.46 -7.49
N ASP A 137 -16.81 -2.64 -8.68
CA ASP A 137 -17.23 -3.68 -9.63
C ASP A 137 -16.09 -4.69 -9.88
N ALA A 138 -16.31 -5.91 -9.40
CA ALA A 138 -15.37 -7.01 -9.53
C ALA A 138 -15.60 -7.89 -10.78
N SER A 139 -16.50 -7.51 -11.70
CA SER A 139 -16.75 -8.24 -12.95
C SER A 139 -15.50 -8.40 -13.82
N SER A 140 -14.56 -7.46 -13.70
CA SER A 140 -13.29 -7.42 -14.43
C SER A 140 -12.13 -8.10 -13.69
N PHE A 141 -12.39 -8.86 -12.63
CA PHE A 141 -11.35 -9.48 -11.82
C PHE A 141 -10.43 -10.40 -12.64
N VAL A 142 -9.14 -10.09 -12.64
CA VAL A 142 -8.08 -10.94 -13.19
C VAL A 142 -7.17 -11.36 -12.06
N ALA A 143 -7.05 -12.66 -11.84
CA ALA A 143 -6.22 -13.21 -10.77
C ALA A 143 -4.72 -12.96 -11.02
N ILE A 144 -4.00 -12.60 -9.96
CA ILE A 144 -2.54 -12.54 -9.92
C ILE A 144 -1.97 -13.75 -9.18
N THR A 145 -2.64 -14.20 -8.12
CA THR A 145 -2.22 -15.34 -7.30
C THR A 145 -3.16 -16.51 -7.46
N THR A 146 -2.72 -17.70 -7.05
CA THR A 146 -3.65 -18.78 -6.72
C THR A 146 -4.39 -18.45 -5.41
N PRO A 147 -5.61 -18.98 -5.19
CA PRO A 147 -6.27 -18.88 -3.89
C PRO A 147 -5.45 -19.57 -2.80
N VAL A 148 -5.38 -18.96 -1.61
CA VAL A 148 -4.71 -19.52 -0.43
C VAL A 148 -5.71 -19.65 0.71
N ALA A 149 -5.68 -20.78 1.42
CA ALA A 149 -6.54 -21.02 2.58
C ALA A 149 -6.13 -20.11 3.75
N LEU A 150 -7.09 -19.36 4.28
CA LEU A 150 -6.89 -18.50 5.44
C LEU A 150 -6.78 -19.32 6.72
N GLN A 151 -5.98 -18.82 7.67
CA GLN A 151 -5.73 -19.44 8.97
C GLN A 151 -6.35 -18.60 10.09
N SER A 152 -6.60 -19.21 11.25
CA SER A 152 -7.06 -18.47 12.44
C SER A 152 -5.96 -17.61 13.08
N THR A 153 -4.70 -17.85 12.75
CA THR A 153 -3.57 -16.99 13.10
C THR A 153 -3.27 -16.03 11.96
N SER A 154 -2.91 -14.79 12.30
CA SER A 154 -2.47 -13.79 11.31
C SER A 154 -1.26 -14.27 10.53
N GLN A 155 -1.39 -14.28 9.20
CA GLN A 155 -0.34 -14.59 8.27
C GLN A 155 -0.04 -13.37 7.40
N THR A 156 1.23 -13.09 7.20
CA THR A 156 1.70 -12.07 6.26
C THR A 156 1.88 -12.68 4.87
N TYR A 157 1.30 -12.04 3.86
CA TYR A 157 1.44 -12.40 2.45
C TYR A 157 2.26 -11.34 1.74
N THR A 158 3.06 -11.75 0.76
CA THR A 158 3.89 -10.84 -0.04
C THR A 158 3.92 -11.31 -1.49
N TYR A 159 3.54 -10.43 -2.43
CA TYR A 159 3.45 -10.73 -3.85
C TYR A 159 4.07 -9.61 -4.68
N THR A 160 4.87 -9.96 -5.69
CA THR A 160 5.19 -9.03 -6.77
C THR A 160 3.99 -8.95 -7.70
N ILE A 161 3.55 -7.73 -8.01
CA ILE A 161 2.37 -7.51 -8.84
C ILE A 161 2.81 -7.30 -10.30
N PRO A 162 2.41 -8.17 -11.25
CA PRO A 162 2.75 -8.02 -12.66
C PRO A 162 2.24 -6.70 -13.25
N ALA A 163 2.91 -6.22 -14.30
CA ALA A 163 2.47 -5.03 -15.03
C ALA A 163 1.07 -5.25 -15.63
N THR A 164 0.18 -4.25 -15.49
CA THR A 164 -1.18 -4.29 -16.01
C THR A 164 -1.73 -2.89 -16.25
N SER A 165 -2.71 -2.77 -17.14
CA SER A 165 -3.46 -1.52 -17.35
C SER A 165 -4.56 -1.31 -16.30
N ALA A 166 -4.87 -2.33 -15.51
CA ALA A 166 -5.85 -2.23 -14.44
C ALA A 166 -5.46 -1.17 -13.40
N LYS A 167 -6.46 -0.61 -12.73
CA LYS A 167 -6.30 0.57 -11.86
C LYS A 167 -6.42 0.25 -10.38
N PHE A 168 -6.80 -0.97 -10.04
CA PHE A 168 -7.06 -1.35 -8.65
C PHE A 168 -6.54 -2.75 -8.38
N ILE A 169 -6.15 -2.99 -7.14
CA ILE A 169 -5.93 -4.33 -6.60
C ILE A 169 -7.21 -4.75 -5.86
N ALA A 170 -7.58 -6.02 -5.98
CA ALA A 170 -8.72 -6.60 -5.31
C ALA A 170 -8.31 -7.84 -4.51
N PHE A 171 -8.76 -7.91 -3.27
CA PHE A 171 -8.70 -9.09 -2.42
C PHE A 171 -10.01 -9.84 -2.55
N LYS A 172 -9.99 -10.95 -3.27
CA LYS A 172 -11.14 -11.85 -3.41
C LYS A 172 -11.15 -12.83 -2.26
N ILE A 173 -12.19 -12.77 -1.43
CA ILE A 173 -12.44 -13.72 -0.35
C ILE A 173 -13.57 -14.66 -0.75
N GLN A 174 -13.28 -15.96 -0.76
CA GLN A 174 -14.26 -17.02 -0.99
C GLN A 174 -14.45 -17.84 0.30
N PRO A 175 -15.57 -17.67 1.02
CA PRO A 175 -15.91 -18.50 2.15
C PRO A 175 -16.20 -19.94 1.72
N SER A 176 -15.91 -20.91 2.58
CA SER A 176 -16.42 -22.28 2.46
C SER A 176 -17.35 -22.68 3.62
N THR A 177 -17.42 -21.84 4.66
CA THR A 177 -18.26 -22.03 5.83
C THR A 177 -19.10 -20.78 6.06
N ILE A 178 -20.36 -20.96 6.48
CA ILE A 178 -21.24 -19.85 6.89
C ILE A 178 -20.72 -19.18 8.16
N HIS A 179 -21.23 -17.99 8.46
CA HIS A 179 -20.92 -17.20 9.66
C HIS A 179 -19.40 -17.07 9.95
N SER A 180 -18.63 -17.04 8.87
CA SER A 180 -17.17 -16.89 8.86
C SER A 180 -16.80 -15.47 8.47
N ALA A 181 -15.91 -14.86 9.26
CA ALA A 181 -15.38 -13.53 9.04
C ALA A 181 -13.87 -13.62 8.74
N PHE A 182 -13.43 -12.91 7.71
CA PHE A 182 -12.06 -12.91 7.19
C PHE A 182 -11.53 -11.48 7.21
N GLN A 183 -10.39 -11.28 7.85
CA GLN A 183 -9.84 -9.97 8.14
C GLN A 183 -8.58 -9.73 7.31
N ILE A 184 -8.41 -8.49 6.86
CA ILE A 184 -7.20 -8.00 6.18
C ILE A 184 -6.73 -6.75 6.93
N ASP A 185 -5.41 -6.62 7.09
CA ASP A 185 -4.76 -5.47 7.73
C ASP A 185 -3.36 -5.22 7.14
N ASN A 186 -2.75 -4.09 7.50
CA ASN A 186 -1.37 -3.70 7.17
C ASN A 186 -1.04 -3.82 5.68
N VAL A 187 -1.95 -3.32 4.83
CA VAL A 187 -1.80 -3.38 3.38
C VAL A 187 -0.79 -2.34 2.91
N ILE A 188 0.30 -2.83 2.33
CA ILE A 188 1.37 -2.03 1.74
C ILE A 188 1.48 -2.37 0.26
N PHE A 189 1.33 -1.37 -0.60
CA PHE A 189 1.67 -1.46 -2.02
C PHE A 189 2.72 -0.38 -2.32
N ALA A 190 3.92 -0.80 -2.67
CA ALA A 190 5.03 0.12 -2.91
C ALA A 190 6.00 -0.50 -3.93
N PRO A 191 6.89 0.30 -4.54
CA PRO A 191 7.99 -0.25 -5.32
C PRO A 191 8.70 -1.37 -4.56
N THR A 192 8.94 -2.49 -5.24
CA THR A 192 9.78 -3.57 -4.73
C THR A 192 11.11 -2.95 -4.36
N SER A 193 11.37 -2.91 -3.07
CA SER A 193 12.63 -2.44 -2.56
C SER A 193 13.73 -3.40 -3.03
N THR A 194 14.39 -3.07 -4.13
CA THR A 194 15.61 -3.74 -4.58
C THR A 194 16.84 -3.19 -3.86
N LEU A 195 16.67 -2.31 -2.86
CA LEU A 195 17.77 -1.58 -2.20
C LEU A 195 17.58 -1.31 -0.68
N ALA A 196 16.65 -1.97 0.03
CA ALA A 196 16.57 -1.82 1.48
C ALA A 196 17.69 -2.60 2.17
N ILE A 197 18.68 -1.86 2.67
CA ILE A 197 19.49 -2.32 3.79
C ILE A 197 18.53 -2.40 4.98
N SER A 198 18.38 -3.59 5.56
CA SER A 198 17.72 -3.75 6.85
C SER A 198 18.55 -3.03 7.92
N ASP A 199 18.17 -1.80 8.28
CA ASP A 199 18.68 -1.10 9.48
C ASP A 199 18.05 -1.65 10.78
N ASN A 200 17.70 -2.93 10.82
CA ASN A 200 17.37 -3.64 12.06
C ASN A 200 18.61 -4.33 12.65
N LEU A 201 19.69 -3.58 12.85
CA LEU A 201 20.76 -4.01 13.75
C LEU A 201 20.49 -3.45 15.14
N LYS A 202 20.43 -4.34 16.14
CA LYS A 202 20.42 -3.99 17.55
C LYS A 202 21.47 -2.89 17.84
N PRO A 203 21.17 -1.88 18.67
CA PRO A 203 22.00 -0.69 18.85
C PRO A 203 23.37 -0.91 19.50
N ASP A 204 23.70 -2.13 19.94
CA ASP A 204 24.85 -2.31 20.83
C ASP A 204 26.22 -2.28 20.14
N ASN A 205 26.29 -2.46 18.81
CA ASN A 205 27.53 -2.52 18.02
C ASN A 205 27.47 -1.76 16.67
N ILE A 206 26.67 -0.70 16.56
CA ILE A 206 26.55 0.05 15.31
C ILE A 206 27.76 0.98 15.15
N ILE A 207 28.62 0.70 14.15
CA ILE A 207 29.62 1.66 13.66
C ILE A 207 28.87 2.75 12.90
N ARG A 208 28.98 4.00 13.36
CA ARG A 208 28.42 5.18 12.67
C ARG A 208 29.53 5.99 12.04
N PHE A 209 29.25 6.66 10.94
CA PHE A 209 30.19 7.60 10.34
C PHE A 209 29.48 8.72 9.57
N ALA A 210 30.19 9.81 9.32
CA ALA A 210 29.72 10.93 8.50
C ALA A 210 30.86 11.51 7.66
N VAL A 211 30.54 12.13 6.52
CA VAL A 211 31.52 12.91 5.74
C VAL A 211 31.79 14.22 6.48
N ASN A 212 33.05 14.60 6.66
CA ASN A 212 33.40 15.88 7.28
C ASN A 212 32.99 17.08 6.41
N THR A 213 32.97 18.27 7.01
CA THR A 213 32.59 19.52 6.34
C THR A 213 33.45 19.79 5.09
N GLU A 214 34.74 19.47 5.14
CA GLU A 214 35.68 19.68 4.03
C GLU A 214 35.57 18.61 2.93
N ASN A 215 34.73 17.58 3.12
CA ASN A 215 34.60 16.43 2.23
C ASN A 215 35.92 15.72 1.94
N THR A 216 36.86 15.69 2.89
CA THR A 216 38.17 15.03 2.75
C THR A 216 38.28 13.75 3.57
N ALA A 217 37.39 13.51 4.52
CA ALA A 217 37.43 12.34 5.39
C ALA A 217 36.03 11.85 5.79
N LEU A 218 35.93 10.55 6.08
CA LEU A 218 34.84 9.99 6.85
C LEU A 218 35.24 9.99 8.33
N GLN A 219 34.41 10.58 9.18
CA GLN A 219 34.57 10.60 10.63
C GLN A 219 33.73 9.48 11.25
N PHE A 220 34.37 8.59 11.99
CA PHE A 220 33.74 7.41 12.58
C PHE A 220 33.44 7.62 14.06
N VAL A 221 32.31 7.09 14.51
CA VAL A 221 31.96 6.93 15.92
C VAL A 221 31.82 5.43 16.17
N ALA A 222 32.82 4.84 16.82
CA ALA A 222 32.88 3.42 17.14
C ALA A 222 33.51 3.19 18.52
N LYS A 223 33.05 2.17 19.25
CA LYS A 223 33.64 1.76 20.55
C LYS A 223 35.05 1.15 20.39
N LYS A 224 35.31 0.54 19.24
CA LYS A 224 36.59 -0.05 18.84
C LYS A 224 36.83 0.26 17.37
N ASP A 225 38.09 0.46 17.01
CA ASP A 225 38.45 0.70 15.61
C ASP A 225 38.17 -0.55 14.75
N PRO A 226 37.62 -0.38 13.54
CA PRO A 226 37.45 -1.46 12.60
C PRO A 226 38.82 -1.99 12.13
N LYS A 227 38.88 -3.28 11.81
CA LYS A 227 40.07 -3.96 11.31
C LYS A 227 40.48 -3.43 9.93
N ASN A 228 39.49 -3.19 9.09
CA ASN A 228 39.68 -2.77 7.71
C ASN A 228 38.46 -2.00 7.20
N ILE A 229 38.69 -1.06 6.30
CA ILE A 229 37.68 -0.30 5.58
C ILE A 229 38.01 -0.39 4.10
N GLN A 230 37.03 -0.72 3.27
CA GLN A 230 37.13 -0.76 1.83
C GLN A 230 36.06 0.13 1.21
N VAL A 231 36.43 0.95 0.23
CA VAL A 231 35.52 1.83 -0.49
C VAL A 231 35.45 1.40 -1.95
N TYR A 232 34.22 1.34 -2.47
CA TYR A 232 33.90 0.96 -3.82
C TYR A 232 33.17 2.11 -4.53
N SER A 233 33.51 2.33 -5.81
CA SER A 233 32.78 3.26 -6.67
C SER A 233 31.37 2.75 -6.97
N ALA A 234 30.52 3.60 -7.54
CA ALA A 234 29.19 3.21 -8.02
C ALA A 234 29.23 2.07 -9.07
N ALA A 235 30.34 1.90 -9.77
CA ALA A 235 30.56 0.80 -10.73
C ALA A 235 31.09 -0.48 -10.08
N GLY A 236 31.21 -0.53 -8.74
CA GLY A 236 31.69 -1.70 -7.99
C GLY A 236 33.21 -1.88 -7.95
N GLN A 237 33.98 -0.95 -8.51
CA GLN A 237 35.45 -1.00 -8.44
C GLN A 237 35.94 -0.56 -7.07
N LYS A 238 36.86 -1.30 -6.44
CA LYS A 238 37.52 -0.89 -5.20
C LYS A 238 38.45 0.30 -5.47
N VAL A 239 38.20 1.42 -4.80
CA VAL A 239 38.90 2.71 -5.02
C VAL A 239 39.72 3.17 -3.83
N ALA A 240 39.45 2.67 -2.62
CA ALA A 240 40.27 2.90 -1.44
C ALA A 240 40.19 1.73 -0.46
N GLU A 241 41.24 1.54 0.33
CA GLU A 241 41.31 0.54 1.39
C GLU A 241 42.26 1.02 2.49
N GLY A 242 41.97 0.70 3.75
CA GLY A 242 42.85 1.03 4.86
C GLY A 242 42.20 0.94 6.23
N LYS A 243 42.89 1.50 7.22
CA LYS A 243 42.46 1.59 8.62
C LYS A 243 42.11 3.02 8.98
N LEU A 244 41.42 3.19 10.10
CA LEU A 244 41.22 4.53 10.68
C LEU A 244 42.55 5.11 11.14
N ASN A 245 42.70 6.42 10.95
CA ASN A 245 43.71 7.25 11.58
C ASN A 245 42.97 8.28 12.44
N ASN A 246 43.04 8.18 13.76
CA ASN A 246 42.33 9.06 14.70
C ASN A 246 40.83 9.16 14.39
N GLN A 247 40.15 8.00 14.26
CA GLN A 247 38.73 7.89 13.91
C GLN A 247 38.35 8.47 12.54
N ARG A 248 39.33 8.73 11.67
CA ARG A 248 39.12 9.24 10.32
C ARG A 248 39.59 8.26 9.27
N PHE A 249 38.85 8.20 8.17
CA PHE A 249 39.27 7.52 6.95
C PHE A 249 39.38 8.56 5.82
N ASP A 250 40.56 8.68 5.21
CA ASP A 250 40.82 9.67 4.17
C ASP A 250 40.10 9.32 2.86
N ILE A 251 39.35 10.28 2.32
CA ILE A 251 38.65 10.21 1.03
C ILE A 251 39.02 11.38 0.11
N SER A 252 40.07 12.14 0.43
CA SER A 252 40.51 13.33 -0.32
C SER A 252 40.81 13.06 -1.79
N ARG A 253 41.23 11.83 -2.10
CA ARG A 253 41.58 11.38 -3.46
C ARG A 253 40.38 10.90 -4.28
N LEU A 254 39.20 10.77 -3.66
CA LEU A 254 37.98 10.36 -4.35
C LEU A 254 37.37 11.56 -5.08
N GLN A 255 36.89 11.30 -6.30
CA GLN A 255 36.12 12.28 -7.08
C GLN A 255 34.74 12.50 -6.46
N THR A 256 34.06 13.58 -6.83
CA THR A 256 32.65 13.79 -6.47
C THR A 256 31.79 12.64 -6.98
N GLY A 257 30.97 12.05 -6.12
CA GLY A 257 30.16 10.89 -6.49
C GLY A 257 29.60 10.10 -5.33
N ILE A 258 28.89 9.02 -5.68
CA ILE A 258 28.31 8.05 -4.74
C ILE A 258 29.31 6.90 -4.56
N TYR A 259 29.52 6.51 -3.31
CA TYR A 259 30.43 5.43 -2.93
C TYR A 259 29.77 4.47 -1.94
N TYR A 260 30.19 3.21 -2.01
CA TYR A 260 29.83 2.16 -1.08
C TYR A 260 31.02 1.84 -0.19
N ILE A 261 30.77 1.58 1.09
CA ILE A 261 31.82 1.27 2.07
C ILE A 261 31.53 -0.07 2.72
N ALA A 262 32.54 -0.93 2.82
CA ALA A 262 32.54 -2.15 3.60
C ALA A 262 33.48 -2.00 4.78
N ILE A 263 32.96 -2.18 6.00
CA ILE A 263 33.66 -1.97 7.26
C ILE A 263 33.76 -3.31 7.96
N GLN A 264 34.98 -3.83 8.12
CA GLN A 264 35.22 -5.03 8.91
C GLN A 264 35.41 -4.64 10.38
N THR A 265 34.50 -5.04 11.26
CA THR A 265 34.56 -4.73 12.69
C THR A 265 35.74 -5.43 13.37
N ALA A 266 36.06 -5.03 14.60
CA ALA A 266 37.08 -5.68 15.43
C ALA A 266 36.79 -7.19 15.62
N GLU A 267 35.52 -7.58 15.63
CA GLU A 267 35.03 -8.95 15.77
C GLU A 267 35.10 -9.74 14.45
N GLY A 268 35.39 -9.08 13.33
CA GLY A 268 35.53 -9.71 12.01
C GLY A 268 34.27 -9.68 11.14
N THR A 269 33.15 -9.17 11.65
CA THR A 269 31.90 -8.99 10.90
C THR A 269 32.06 -7.88 9.86
N ILE A 270 31.40 -8.00 8.71
CA ILE A 270 31.41 -6.96 7.67
C ILE A 270 30.07 -6.21 7.68
N THR A 271 30.13 -4.90 7.84
CA THR A 271 28.98 -3.98 7.72
C THR A 271 29.13 -3.11 6.48
N GLN A 272 28.07 -2.95 5.71
CA GLN A 272 28.08 -2.14 4.48
C GLN A 272 27.25 -0.87 4.65
N SER A 273 27.67 0.21 4.01
CA SER A 273 26.94 1.48 3.99
C SER A 273 27.25 2.30 2.72
N LYS A 274 26.67 3.50 2.60
CA LYS A 274 26.87 4.42 1.47
C LYS A 274 27.21 5.83 1.95
N PHE A 275 27.95 6.57 1.14
CA PHE A 275 28.16 8.01 1.33
C PHE A 275 28.27 8.74 0.00
N ILE A 276 28.09 10.06 0.07
CA ILE A 276 28.22 10.96 -1.08
C ILE A 276 29.40 11.87 -0.81
N LYS A 277 30.40 11.82 -1.69
CA LYS A 277 31.50 12.79 -1.74
C LYS A 277 31.00 13.97 -2.59
N LYS A 278 30.94 15.16 -2.00
CA LYS A 278 30.68 16.41 -2.74
C LYS A 278 31.97 16.95 -3.33
#